data_AF-A0A9K3I0Q7-F1
#
_entry.id   AF-A0A9K3I0Q7-F1
#
_cell.length_a   1.000
_cell.length_b   1.000
_cell.length_c   1.000
_cell.angle_alpha   90.00
_cell.angle_beta   90.00
_cell.angle_gamma   90.00
#
_symmetry.space_group_name_H-M   'P 1'
#
loop_
_entity.id
_entity.type
_entity.pdbx_description
1 polymer ?
#
loop_
_entity_poly.entity_id
_entity_poly.type
_entity_poly.pdbx_seq_one_letter_code
_entity_poly.pdbx_strand_id
1 'polypeptide(L)'
;MGFRVVVVVFSNAAVARSFTTYLGTAIGVSAESKWRITITSFPKGFNQIDFVAVLVVIILTVIICYSTRESSVLNMILTALHVIFIMFVIIMGFWRGDSKNFTEPSDPTRPSGFFPFGASGMFNGAALVYLSYIGYDAVSTLAEEVKNPVTDIPIGVTGCVILVTVLYCLMATSMSMLLPYDLVCI
;
A
#
# COMPACT_ATOMS: atom_id res chain seq x y z
N MET A 1 -19.98 18.02 1.23
CA MET A 1 -18.67 18.36 1.82
C MET A 1 -18.25 17.36 2.91
N GLY A 2 -19.12 16.99 3.86
CA GLY A 2 -18.77 16.07 4.97
C GLY A 2 -18.28 14.67 4.57
N PHE A 3 -18.88 14.02 3.57
CA PHE A 3 -18.49 12.66 3.18
C PHE A 3 -17.06 12.56 2.62
N ARG A 4 -16.63 13.54 1.81
CA ARG A 4 -15.27 13.58 1.24
C ARG A 4 -14.20 13.72 2.33
N VAL A 5 -14.46 14.56 3.33
CA VAL A 5 -13.54 14.77 4.46
C VAL A 5 -13.37 13.49 5.26
N VAL A 6 -14.47 12.78 5.57
CA VAL A 6 -14.42 11.52 6.33
C VAL A 6 -13.56 10.48 5.60
N VAL A 7 -13.73 10.35 4.29
CA VAL A 7 -13.02 9.38 3.47
C VAL A 7 -11.52 9.69 3.37
N VAL A 8 -11.14 10.96 3.19
CA VAL A 8 -9.71 11.38 3.17
C VAL A 8 -9.05 11.14 4.52
N VAL A 9 -9.73 11.48 5.63
CA VAL A 9 -9.22 11.25 6.98
C VAL A 9 -9.04 9.76 7.24
N PHE A 10 -9.98 8.92 6.81
CA PHE A 10 -9.89 7.47 6.93
C PHE A 10 -8.68 6.90 6.16
N SER A 11 -8.47 7.31 4.91
CA SER A 11 -7.32 6.86 4.10
C SER A 11 -5.99 7.29 4.72
N ASN A 12 -5.87 8.55 5.18
CA ASN A 12 -4.66 9.02 5.84
C ASN A 12 -4.39 8.25 7.15
N ALA A 13 -5.44 7.93 7.91
CA ALA A 13 -5.33 7.10 9.11
C ALA A 13 -4.93 5.65 8.79
N ALA A 14 -5.40 5.09 7.68
CA ALA A 14 -4.99 3.76 7.23
C ALA A 14 -3.50 3.72 6.86
N VAL A 15 -3.01 4.71 6.11
CA VAL A 15 -1.58 4.83 5.74
C VAL A 15 -0.70 4.99 6.97
N ALA A 16 -1.10 5.88 7.88
CA ALA A 16 -0.45 6.08 9.17
C ALA A 16 -0.30 4.78 9.99
N ARG A 17 -1.37 4.00 10.05
CA ARG A 17 -1.38 2.71 10.73
C ARG A 17 -0.40 1.74 10.07
N SER A 18 -0.38 1.66 8.74
CA SER A 18 0.57 0.82 8.01
C SER A 18 2.02 1.18 8.33
N PHE A 19 2.37 2.48 8.33
CA PHE A 19 3.71 2.93 8.74
C PHE A 19 4.08 2.50 10.16
N THR A 20 3.12 2.56 11.09
CA THR A 20 3.33 2.11 12.46
C THR A 20 3.61 0.62 12.53
N THR A 21 2.88 -0.18 11.76
CA THR A 21 3.13 -1.62 11.63
C THR A 21 4.51 -1.90 11.08
N TYR A 22 4.94 -1.20 10.01
CA TYR A 22 6.28 -1.36 9.43
C TYR A 22 7.39 -0.97 10.42
N LEU A 23 7.22 0.13 11.14
CA LEU A 23 8.18 0.60 12.15
C LEU A 23 8.23 -0.36 13.36
N GLY A 24 7.08 -0.89 13.79
CA GLY A 24 7.01 -1.91 14.84
C GLY A 24 7.76 -3.19 14.45
N THR A 25 7.56 -3.67 13.23
CA THR A 25 8.28 -4.82 12.68
C THR A 25 9.78 -4.54 12.56
N ALA A 26 10.19 -3.34 12.13
CA ALA A 26 11.60 -2.97 12.00
C ALA A 26 12.36 -2.89 13.34
N ILE A 27 11.68 -2.54 14.43
CA ILE A 27 12.24 -2.51 15.79
C ILE A 27 12.22 -3.92 16.45
N GLY A 28 11.68 -4.94 15.77
CA GLY A 28 11.62 -6.32 16.28
C GLY A 28 10.54 -6.54 17.33
N VAL A 29 9.55 -5.64 17.43
CA VAL A 29 8.43 -5.75 18.36
C VAL A 29 7.21 -6.18 17.55
N SER A 30 6.77 -7.44 17.72
CA SER A 30 5.51 -7.86 17.09
C SER A 30 4.38 -6.96 17.61
N ALA A 31 3.58 -6.44 16.68
CA ALA A 31 2.58 -5.40 16.89
C ALA A 31 1.43 -5.76 17.86
N GLU A 32 1.52 -6.88 18.59
CA GLU A 32 0.42 -7.36 19.42
C GLU A 32 0.63 -7.20 20.93
N SER A 33 1.86 -7.15 21.46
CA SER A 33 2.04 -7.55 22.87
C SER A 33 2.54 -6.51 23.88
N LYS A 34 3.03 -5.31 23.51
CA LYS A 34 3.65 -4.42 24.52
C LYS A 34 3.33 -2.92 24.49
N TRP A 35 2.69 -2.41 23.44
CA TRP A 35 2.35 -0.98 23.33
C TRP A 35 0.85 -0.67 23.41
N ARG A 36 0.04 -1.67 23.79
CA ARG A 36 -1.41 -1.56 23.92
C ARG A 36 -1.81 -1.48 25.39
N ILE A 37 -1.88 -0.27 25.95
CA ILE A 37 -2.54 -0.06 27.24
C ILE A 37 -4.05 -0.15 26.99
N THR A 38 -4.67 -1.20 27.53
CA THR A 38 -6.10 -1.47 27.42
C THR A 38 -6.84 -0.61 28.45
N ILE A 39 -7.63 0.38 28.02
CA ILE A 39 -8.48 1.20 28.90
C ILE A 39 -9.84 0.52 29.00
N THR A 40 -10.14 -0.14 30.12
CA THR A 40 -11.26 -1.08 30.35
C THR A 40 -12.70 -0.56 30.08
N SER A 41 -12.89 0.63 29.52
CA SER A 41 -14.18 1.27 29.27
C SER A 41 -14.72 1.14 27.83
N PHE A 42 -13.98 0.54 26.89
CA PHE A 42 -14.42 0.36 25.48
C PHE A 42 -14.53 -1.11 25.04
N PRO A 43 -15.42 -1.44 24.06
CA PRO A 43 -15.64 -2.80 23.57
C PRO A 43 -14.35 -3.46 23.07
N LYS A 44 -14.19 -4.77 23.34
CA LYS A 44 -13.04 -5.57 22.91
C LYS A 44 -12.87 -5.45 21.39
N GLY A 45 -11.74 -4.89 20.95
CA GLY A 45 -11.42 -4.62 19.54
C GLY A 45 -11.12 -3.14 19.21
N PHE A 46 -11.68 -2.20 19.99
CA PHE A 46 -11.42 -0.75 19.86
C PHE A 46 -10.51 -0.18 20.95
N ASN A 47 -10.09 -1.02 21.88
CA ASN A 47 -9.43 -0.63 23.12
C ASN A 47 -7.91 -0.53 23.02
N GLN A 48 -7.41 -0.26 21.81
CA GLN A 48 -6.00 -0.29 21.47
C GLN A 48 -5.67 1.02 20.78
N ILE A 49 -5.53 2.08 21.58
CA ILE A 49 -5.05 3.38 21.10
C ILE A 49 -3.53 3.26 20.98
N ASP A 50 -3.05 3.08 19.76
CA ASP A 50 -1.62 3.08 19.46
C ASP A 50 -1.09 4.51 19.53
N PHE A 51 -0.66 4.95 20.72
CA PHE A 51 -0.01 6.25 20.93
C PHE A 51 1.21 6.43 20.02
N VAL A 52 1.90 5.33 19.67
CA VAL A 52 3.00 5.33 18.70
C VAL A 52 2.51 5.74 17.33
N ALA A 53 1.36 5.21 16.88
CA ALA A 53 0.80 5.58 15.59
C ALA A 53 0.47 7.06 15.56
N VAL A 54 -0.17 7.59 16.61
CA VAL A 54 -0.50 9.00 16.72
C VAL A 54 0.76 9.87 16.71
N LEU A 55 1.80 9.48 17.44
CA LEU A 55 3.06 10.22 17.53
C LEU A 55 3.84 10.20 16.20
N VAL A 56 3.91 9.05 15.53
CA VAL A 56 4.52 8.91 14.20
C VAL A 56 3.77 9.76 13.18
N VAL A 57 2.43 9.78 13.22
CA VAL A 57 1.61 10.64 12.36
C VAL A 57 1.90 12.11 12.59
N ILE A 58 1.95 12.56 13.85
CA ILE A 58 2.26 13.96 14.17
C ILE A 58 3.66 14.32 13.66
N ILE A 59 4.67 13.47 13.88
CA ILE A 59 6.03 13.71 13.39
C ILE A 59 6.08 13.78 11.87
N LEU A 60 5.48 12.80 11.17
CA LEU A 60 5.37 12.82 9.71
C LEU A 60 4.67 14.07 9.21
N THR A 61 3.57 14.47 9.85
CA THR A 61 2.83 15.68 9.49
C THR A 61 3.69 16.94 9.65
N VAL A 62 4.45 17.05 10.75
CA VAL A 62 5.36 18.17 10.99
C VAL A 62 6.49 18.21 9.96
N ILE A 63 7.10 17.05 9.66
CA ILE A 63 8.15 16.92 8.63
C ILE A 63 7.61 17.36 7.27
N ILE A 64 6.44 16.85 6.87
CA ILE A 64 5.81 17.21 5.59
C ILE A 64 5.50 18.71 5.56
N CYS A 65 4.89 19.27 6.62
CA CYS A 65 4.59 20.69 6.72
C CYS A 65 5.83 21.59 6.63
N TYR A 66 6.98 21.14 7.15
CA TYR A 66 8.24 21.91 7.07
C TYR A 66 8.93 21.74 5.70
N SER A 67 8.75 20.59 5.05
CA SER A 67 9.42 20.20 3.80
C SER A 67 8.71 20.67 2.52
N THR A 68 7.54 21.28 2.61
CA THR A 68 6.69 21.69 1.46
C THR A 68 7.33 22.76 0.56
N ARG A 69 8.37 23.45 1.00
CA ARG A 69 9.00 24.53 0.23
C ARG A 69 9.70 24.05 -1.06
N GLU A 70 10.13 22.78 -1.11
CA GLU A 70 10.79 22.13 -2.27
C GLU A 70 10.00 20.90 -2.76
N SER A 71 8.68 20.86 -2.49
CA SER A 71 7.85 19.65 -2.57
C SER A 71 7.84 18.97 -3.94
N SER A 72 7.98 19.71 -5.04
CA SER A 72 7.93 19.15 -6.41
C SER A 72 9.15 18.25 -6.70
N VAL A 73 10.35 18.67 -6.30
CA VAL A 73 11.58 17.89 -6.49
C VAL A 73 11.58 16.66 -5.60
N LEU A 74 11.16 16.80 -4.33
CA LEU A 74 11.05 15.67 -3.41
C LEU A 74 10.06 14.62 -3.89
N ASN A 75 8.88 15.04 -4.38
CA ASN A 75 7.89 14.13 -4.93
C ASN A 75 8.43 13.38 -6.16
N MET A 76 9.16 14.06 -7.05
CA MET A 76 9.80 13.45 -8.20
C MET A 76 10.86 12.41 -7.79
N ILE A 77 11.72 12.72 -6.82
CA ILE A 77 12.75 11.81 -6.31
C ILE A 77 12.11 10.59 -5.65
N LEU A 78 11.11 10.79 -4.79
CA LEU A 78 10.40 9.71 -4.12
C LEU A 78 9.72 8.78 -5.11
N THR A 79 9.07 9.34 -6.13
CA THR A 79 8.44 8.56 -7.20
C THR A 79 9.47 7.75 -7.98
N ALA A 80 10.59 8.37 -8.37
CA ALA A 80 11.66 7.69 -9.09
C ALA A 80 12.27 6.53 -8.27
N LEU A 81 12.55 6.76 -6.99
CA LEU A 81 13.03 5.73 -6.06
C LEU A 81 12.03 4.57 -5.98
N HIS A 82 10.74 4.87 -5.87
CA HIS A 82 9.70 3.85 -5.78
C HIS A 82 9.63 2.99 -7.06
N VAL A 83 9.71 3.61 -8.24
CA VAL A 83 9.74 2.90 -9.53
C VAL A 83 11.00 2.02 -9.65
N ILE A 84 12.17 2.52 -9.22
CA ILE A 84 13.41 1.73 -9.19
C ILE A 84 13.26 0.52 -8.28
N PHE A 85 12.66 0.69 -7.10
CA PHE A 85 12.42 -0.41 -6.16
C PHE A 85 11.50 -1.49 -6.76
N ILE A 86 10.40 -1.09 -7.42
CA ILE A 86 9.50 -2.01 -8.12
C ILE A 86 10.27 -2.78 -9.20
N MET A 87 11.07 -2.08 -10.01
CA MET A 87 11.87 -2.72 -11.06
C MET A 87 12.90 -3.70 -10.49
N PHE A 88 13.56 -3.35 -9.38
CA PHE A 88 14.48 -4.23 -8.67
C PHE A 88 13.80 -5.52 -8.18
N VAL A 89 12.60 -5.40 -7.60
CA VAL A 89 11.79 -6.55 -7.16
C VAL A 89 11.42 -7.45 -8.34
N ILE A 90 11.00 -6.87 -9.47
CA ILE A 90 10.67 -7.63 -10.68
C ILE A 90 11.91 -8.42 -11.14
N ILE A 91 13.06 -7.76 -11.30
CA ILE A 91 14.31 -8.42 -11.75
C ILE A 91 14.72 -9.53 -10.79
N MET A 92 14.72 -9.26 -9.48
CA MET A 92 15.08 -10.27 -8.46
C MET A 92 14.13 -11.47 -8.49
N GLY A 93 12.83 -11.26 -8.70
CA GLY A 93 11.88 -12.36 -8.76
C GLY A 93 11.93 -13.16 -10.04
N PHE A 94 12.26 -12.57 -11.18
CA PHE A 94 12.49 -13.36 -12.41
C PHE A 94 13.84 -14.08 -12.39
N TRP A 95 14.88 -13.50 -11.77
CA TRP A 95 16.21 -14.11 -11.74
C TRP A 95 16.35 -15.22 -10.69
N ARG A 96 15.62 -15.11 -9.58
CA ARG A 96 15.66 -16.05 -8.45
C ARG A 96 14.36 -16.87 -8.30
N GLY A 97 13.37 -16.60 -9.15
CA GLY A 97 12.07 -17.28 -9.15
C GLY A 97 12.18 -18.64 -9.80
N ASP A 98 11.88 -19.67 -9.03
CA ASP A 98 11.71 -21.03 -9.54
C ASP A 98 10.22 -21.22 -9.85
N SER A 99 9.87 -21.62 -11.08
CA SER A 99 8.47 -21.83 -11.51
C SER A 99 7.71 -22.87 -10.67
N LYS A 100 8.41 -23.61 -9.80
CA LYS A 100 7.81 -24.55 -8.83
C LYS A 100 7.05 -23.86 -7.70
N ASN A 101 7.43 -22.63 -7.32
CA ASN A 101 6.77 -21.87 -6.25
C ASN A 101 5.36 -21.39 -6.62
N PHE A 102 4.98 -21.45 -7.91
CA PHE A 102 3.60 -21.20 -8.37
C PHE A 102 2.62 -22.31 -7.97
N THR A 103 3.13 -23.51 -7.68
CA THR A 103 2.29 -24.70 -7.50
C THR A 103 2.52 -25.41 -6.17
N GLU A 104 3.72 -25.32 -5.58
CA GLU A 104 4.05 -26.00 -4.31
C GLU A 104 3.99 -25.03 -3.11
N PRO A 105 3.01 -25.19 -2.19
CA PRO A 105 3.02 -24.48 -0.92
C PRO A 105 4.17 -24.96 -0.02
N SER A 106 4.63 -24.11 0.91
CA SER A 106 5.59 -24.51 1.96
C SER A 106 5.01 -25.49 2.97
N ASP A 107 3.68 -25.53 3.08
CA ASP A 107 2.94 -26.42 3.95
C ASP A 107 2.20 -27.48 3.10
N PRO A 108 2.49 -28.79 3.27
CA PRO A 108 1.82 -29.87 2.53
C PRO A 108 0.31 -29.98 2.77
N THR A 109 -0.23 -29.22 3.73
CA THR A 109 -1.63 -29.31 4.16
C THR A 109 -2.57 -28.28 3.50
N ARG A 110 -2.05 -27.32 2.74
CA ARG A 110 -2.85 -26.28 2.05
C ARG A 110 -3.07 -26.60 0.57
N PRO A 111 -4.24 -26.26 -0.01
CA PRO A 111 -4.55 -26.59 -1.39
C PRO A 111 -3.56 -25.92 -2.35
N SER A 112 -2.77 -26.74 -3.04
CA SER A 112 -1.90 -26.34 -4.14
C SER A 112 -2.72 -25.94 -5.37
N GLY A 113 -2.48 -24.75 -5.91
CA GLY A 113 -3.08 -24.31 -7.17
C GLY A 113 -3.03 -22.79 -7.36
N PHE A 114 -3.32 -22.34 -8.57
CA PHE A 114 -3.38 -20.92 -8.95
C PHE A 114 -4.50 -20.13 -8.24
N PHE A 115 -5.36 -20.81 -7.47
CA PHE A 115 -6.57 -20.24 -6.85
C PHE A 115 -6.82 -20.74 -5.41
N PRO A 116 -5.87 -20.58 -4.47
CA PRO A 116 -5.94 -21.20 -3.14
C PRO A 116 -7.04 -20.61 -2.24
N PHE A 117 -7.52 -19.39 -2.51
CA PHE A 117 -8.56 -18.71 -1.74
C PHE A 117 -9.93 -18.61 -2.44
N GLY A 118 -10.10 -19.25 -3.61
CA GLY A 118 -11.35 -19.22 -4.36
C GLY A 118 -11.78 -17.81 -4.80
N ALA A 119 -13.02 -17.68 -5.28
CA ALA A 119 -13.56 -16.40 -5.73
C ALA A 119 -13.65 -15.37 -4.57
N SER A 120 -13.81 -15.84 -3.34
CA SER A 120 -13.87 -14.97 -2.15
C SER A 120 -12.57 -14.22 -1.90
N GLY A 121 -11.40 -14.86 -2.07
CA GLY A 121 -10.10 -14.20 -1.98
C GLY A 121 -9.91 -13.12 -3.05
N MET A 122 -10.35 -13.40 -4.28
CA MET A 122 -10.32 -12.42 -5.38
C MET A 122 -11.19 -11.19 -5.07
N PHE A 123 -12.41 -11.38 -4.56
CA PHE A 123 -13.30 -10.26 -4.22
C PHE A 123 -12.76 -9.42 -3.06
N ASN A 124 -12.17 -10.05 -2.04
CA ASN A 124 -11.52 -9.33 -0.95
C ASN A 124 -10.32 -8.51 -1.43
N GLY A 125 -9.46 -9.07 -2.29
CA GLY A 125 -8.36 -8.34 -2.91
C GLY A 125 -8.83 -7.16 -3.76
N ALA A 126 -9.87 -7.38 -4.59
CA ALA A 126 -10.49 -6.32 -5.39
C ALA A 126 -11.06 -5.18 -4.52
N ALA A 127 -11.67 -5.50 -3.37
CA ALA A 127 -12.17 -4.51 -2.43
C ALA A 127 -11.04 -3.67 -1.80
N LEU A 128 -9.89 -4.28 -1.49
CA LEU A 128 -8.71 -3.57 -1.00
C LEU A 128 -8.14 -2.63 -2.07
N VAL A 129 -8.05 -3.07 -3.33
CA VAL A 129 -7.59 -2.23 -4.44
C VAL A 129 -8.57 -1.08 -4.71
N TYR A 130 -9.87 -1.31 -4.55
CA TYR A 130 -10.89 -0.27 -4.68
C TYR A 130 -10.66 0.90 -3.70
N LEU A 131 -10.22 0.61 -2.47
CA LEU A 131 -9.83 1.66 -1.51
C LEU A 131 -8.66 2.51 -1.99
N SER A 132 -7.78 2.00 -2.86
CA SER A 132 -6.67 2.77 -3.44
C SER A 132 -7.12 3.82 -4.45
N TYR A 133 -8.34 3.72 -5.00
CA TYR A 133 -8.89 4.76 -5.90
C TYR A 133 -9.42 5.97 -5.13
N ILE A 134 -9.48 5.89 -3.80
CA ILE A 134 -9.84 7.01 -2.92
C ILE A 134 -8.69 8.02 -2.91
N GLY A 135 -8.79 9.04 -3.77
CA GLY A 135 -7.73 10.04 -3.93
C GLY A 135 -7.69 10.70 -5.31
N TYR A 136 -8.50 10.23 -6.26
CA TYR A 136 -8.60 10.81 -7.61
C TYR A 136 -8.91 12.32 -7.61
N ASP A 137 -9.53 12.82 -6.55
CA ASP A 137 -9.75 14.25 -6.33
C ASP A 137 -8.45 15.07 -6.43
N ALA A 138 -7.29 14.53 -6.02
CA ALA A 138 -6.00 15.21 -6.16
C ALA A 138 -5.54 15.34 -7.62
N VAL A 139 -5.94 14.41 -8.49
CA VAL A 139 -5.67 14.50 -9.94
C VAL A 139 -6.50 15.64 -10.55
N SER A 140 -7.72 15.83 -10.06
CA SER A 140 -8.59 16.92 -10.53
C SER A 140 -8.10 18.32 -10.12
N THR A 141 -7.37 18.47 -9.01
CA THR A 141 -6.76 19.76 -8.64
C THR A 141 -5.51 20.05 -9.46
N LEU A 142 -4.73 19.02 -9.80
CA LEU A 142 -3.58 19.16 -10.71
C LEU A 142 -4.02 19.55 -12.13
N ALA A 143 -5.28 19.26 -12.49
CA ALA A 143 -5.85 19.67 -13.77
C ALA A 143 -5.79 21.18 -14.01
N GLU A 144 -5.86 21.99 -12.94
CA GLU A 144 -5.86 23.46 -13.01
C GLU A 144 -4.47 24.01 -13.36
N GLU A 145 -3.40 23.23 -13.14
CA GLU A 145 -2.01 23.61 -13.45
C GLU A 145 -1.55 23.12 -14.85
N VAL A 146 -2.37 22.30 -15.53
CA VAL A 146 -2.04 21.71 -16.83
C VAL A 146 -2.44 22.65 -17.97
N LYS A 147 -1.53 22.84 -18.94
CA LYS A 147 -1.72 23.78 -20.05
C LYS A 147 -2.90 23.40 -20.98
N ASN A 148 -3.10 22.12 -21.28
CA ASN A 148 -4.25 21.63 -22.05
C ASN A 148 -4.97 20.48 -21.31
N PRO A 149 -5.86 20.79 -20.34
CA PRO A 149 -6.44 19.77 -19.46
C PRO A 149 -7.31 18.75 -20.21
N VAL A 150 -7.96 19.15 -21.31
CA VAL A 150 -8.88 18.30 -22.10
C VAL A 150 -8.16 17.12 -22.74
N THR A 151 -6.87 17.27 -23.06
CA THR A 151 -6.09 16.27 -23.81
C THR A 151 -4.99 15.66 -22.96
N ASP A 152 -4.26 16.49 -22.21
CA ASP A 152 -3.06 16.05 -21.50
C ASP A 152 -3.40 15.20 -20.27
N ILE A 153 -4.48 15.53 -19.56
CA ILE A 153 -4.93 14.78 -18.38
C ILE A 153 -5.40 13.37 -18.75
N PRO A 154 -6.35 13.17 -19.69
CA PRO A 154 -6.82 11.82 -19.99
C PRO A 154 -5.72 10.95 -20.59
N ILE A 155 -4.84 11.49 -21.43
CA ILE A 155 -3.72 10.74 -22.00
C ILE A 155 -2.71 10.38 -20.92
N GLY A 156 -2.35 11.33 -20.05
CA GLY A 156 -1.42 11.12 -18.94
C GLY A 156 -1.94 10.07 -17.95
N VAL A 157 -3.17 10.24 -17.47
CA VAL A 157 -3.79 9.31 -16.51
C VAL A 157 -3.94 7.92 -17.12
N THR A 158 -4.47 7.81 -18.34
CA THR A 158 -4.66 6.49 -18.99
C THR A 158 -3.33 5.79 -19.24
N GLY A 159 -2.33 6.52 -19.73
CA GLY A 159 -0.98 5.99 -19.96
C GLY A 159 -0.34 5.48 -18.67
N CYS A 160 -0.39 6.28 -17.60
CA CYS A 160 0.13 5.88 -16.29
C CYS A 160 -0.62 4.68 -15.72
N VAL A 161 -1.95 4.63 -15.80
CA VAL A 161 -2.75 3.51 -15.29
C VAL A 161 -2.42 2.22 -16.02
N ILE A 162 -2.32 2.24 -17.35
CA ILE A 162 -1.97 1.04 -18.13
C ILE A 162 -0.57 0.56 -17.75
N LEU A 163 0.40 1.47 -17.71
CA LEU A 163 1.78 1.14 -17.36
C LEU A 163 1.89 0.56 -15.94
N VAL A 164 1.26 1.22 -14.97
CA VAL A 164 1.23 0.77 -13.57
C VAL A 164 0.53 -0.58 -13.45
N THR A 165 -0.57 -0.81 -14.18
CA THR A 165 -1.26 -2.11 -14.19
C THR A 165 -0.33 -3.22 -14.64
N VAL A 166 0.42 -3.02 -15.73
CA VAL A 166 1.39 -4.01 -16.23
C VAL A 166 2.49 -4.24 -15.21
N LEU A 167 3.07 -3.18 -14.64
CA LEU A 167 4.13 -3.29 -13.63
C LEU A 167 3.66 -4.02 -12.37
N TYR A 168 2.46 -3.72 -11.86
CA TYR A 168 1.91 -4.39 -10.69
C TYR A 168 1.57 -5.85 -10.95
N CYS A 169 1.06 -6.21 -12.14
CA CYS A 169 0.87 -7.60 -12.53
C CYS A 169 2.21 -8.37 -12.53
N LEU A 170 3.27 -7.77 -13.09
CA LEU A 170 4.61 -8.36 -13.09
C LEU A 170 5.18 -8.49 -11.67
N MET A 171 4.99 -7.48 -10.83
CA MET A 171 5.41 -7.50 -9.43
C MET A 171 4.66 -8.56 -8.62
N ALA A 172 3.35 -8.68 -8.79
CA ALA A 172 2.53 -9.71 -8.14
C ALA A 172 2.96 -11.13 -8.57
N THR A 173 3.26 -11.31 -9.86
CA THR A 173 3.81 -12.56 -10.42
C THR A 173 5.18 -12.88 -9.80
N SER A 174 6.08 -11.89 -9.75
CA SER A 174 7.42 -12.00 -9.15
C SER A 174 7.35 -12.37 -7.66
N MET A 175 6.49 -11.71 -6.90
CA MET A 175 6.27 -12.00 -5.47
C MET A 175 5.71 -13.40 -5.25
N SER A 176 4.79 -13.85 -6.10
CA SER A 176 4.24 -15.21 -6.06
C SER A 176 5.27 -16.29 -6.43
N MET A 177 6.34 -15.93 -7.17
CA MET A 177 7.48 -16.82 -7.45
C MET A 177 8.53 -16.84 -6.34
N LEU A 178 8.68 -15.74 -5.59
CA LEU A 178 9.70 -15.57 -4.55
C LEU A 178 9.25 -16.09 -3.18
N LEU A 179 8.00 -15.87 -2.82
CA LEU A 179 7.45 -16.27 -1.53
C LEU A 179 6.27 -17.24 -1.72
N PRO A 180 6.25 -18.35 -0.96
CA PRO A 180 5.10 -19.23 -0.89
C PRO A 180 3.90 -18.45 -0.35
N TYR A 181 2.73 -18.68 -0.95
CA TYR A 181 1.48 -17.89 -0.77
C TYR A 181 1.04 -17.72 0.69
N ASP A 182 1.49 -18.60 1.59
CA ASP A 182 1.19 -18.59 3.02
C ASP A 182 1.79 -17.43 3.80
N LEU A 183 2.84 -16.79 3.28
CA LEU A 183 3.47 -15.62 3.92
C LEU A 183 3.00 -14.29 3.31
N VAL A 184 2.34 -14.32 2.15
CA VAL A 184 1.91 -13.12 1.41
C VAL A 184 0.50 -12.69 1.82
N CYS A 185 -0.36 -13.61 2.28
CA CYS A 185 -1.68 -13.29 2.81
C CYS A 185 -1.63 -13.00 4.31
N ILE A 186 -1.50 -11.72 4.66
CA ILE A 186 -1.74 -11.15 5.99
C ILE A 186 -3.07 -10.39 5.96
#